data_AF-A0A8B6C4U6-F1
#
_entry.id   AF-A0A8B6C4U6-F1
#
_cell.length_a   1.000
_cell.length_b   1.000
_cell.length_c   1.000
_cell.angle_alpha   90.00
_cell.angle_beta   90.00
_cell.angle_gamma   90.00
#
_symmetry.space_group_name_H-M   'P 1'
#
loop_
_entity.id
_entity.type
_entity.pdbx_description
1 polymer ?
#
loop_
_entity_poly.entity_id
_entity_poly.type
_entity_poly.pdbx_seq_one_letter_code
_entity_poly.pdbx_strand_id
1 'polypeptide(L)'
;NSTGGFVSSEKAVKDLIVEFELKTSSKFIVFKKDNLFGKENGLDLQNITSDVRWRDTQKDAVPLIPYDRIPFFILGKKKWDCHQGRQRNKSSIERNRKRLEETGDHDFKKRRKQIQITKKKNCPVQIRVRHIVKFPYFKV
;
A
#
# COMPACT_ATOMS: atom_id res chain seq x y z
N ASN A 1 -12.31 -14.35 3.53
CA ASN A 1 -12.95 -13.82 2.31
C ASN A 1 -12.44 -12.43 2.02
N SER A 2 -11.46 -12.30 1.12
CA SER A 2 -11.07 -11.01 0.54
C SER A 2 -12.13 -10.60 -0.48
N THR A 3 -12.81 -9.49 -0.22
CA THR A 3 -13.72 -8.86 -1.18
C THR A 3 -12.96 -7.80 -1.97
N GLY A 4 -13.35 -7.58 -3.22
CA GLY A 4 -12.71 -6.59 -4.08
C GLY A 4 -13.63 -6.20 -5.24
N GLY A 5 -13.30 -5.09 -5.89
CA GLY A 5 -14.02 -4.57 -7.04
C GLY A 5 -13.12 -3.75 -7.95
N PHE A 6 -13.68 -3.26 -9.05
CA PHE A 6 -13.01 -2.37 -9.99
C PHE A 6 -13.61 -0.96 -9.87
N VAL A 7 -12.76 0.05 -10.00
CA VAL A 7 -13.16 1.47 -10.02
C VAL A 7 -12.34 2.20 -11.07
N SER A 8 -12.94 3.21 -11.68
CA SER A 8 -12.35 3.95 -12.81
C SER A 8 -11.48 5.14 -12.40
N SER A 9 -11.55 5.61 -11.14
CA SER A 9 -10.85 6.81 -10.69
C SER A 9 -10.15 6.61 -9.34
N GLU A 10 -8.98 7.23 -9.17
CA GLU A 10 -8.31 7.28 -7.86
C GLU A 10 -9.17 8.00 -6.81
N LYS A 11 -10.01 8.96 -7.22
CA LYS A 11 -10.93 9.64 -6.30
C LYS A 11 -11.94 8.66 -5.72
N ALA A 12 -12.57 7.84 -6.57
CA ALA A 12 -13.51 6.81 -6.14
C ALA A 12 -12.86 5.80 -5.17
N VAL A 13 -11.59 5.42 -5.39
CA VAL A 13 -10.84 4.58 -4.44
C VAL A 13 -10.76 5.25 -3.06
N LYS A 14 -10.42 6.54 -3.01
CA LYS A 14 -10.29 7.27 -1.74
C LYS A 14 -11.64 7.41 -1.04
N ASP A 15 -12.70 7.70 -1.79
CA ASP A 15 -14.05 7.84 -1.25
C ASP A 15 -14.54 6.52 -0.62
N LEU A 16 -14.30 5.39 -1.29
CA LEU A 16 -14.61 4.06 -0.74
C LEU A 16 -13.79 3.74 0.53
N ILE A 17 -12.52 4.14 0.58
CA ILE A 17 -11.71 3.98 1.78
C ILE A 17 -12.30 4.82 2.92
N VAL A 18 -12.67 6.08 2.65
CA VAL A 18 -13.28 6.97 3.66
C VAL A 18 -14.60 6.39 4.17
N GLU A 19 -15.46 5.91 3.28
CA GLU A 19 -16.72 5.25 3.66
C GLU A 19 -16.46 4.02 4.55
N PHE A 20 -15.49 3.18 4.16
CA PHE A 20 -15.10 2.01 4.94
C PHE A 20 -14.53 2.40 6.32
N GLU A 21 -13.71 3.45 6.37
CA GLU A 21 -13.18 3.99 7.62
C GLU A 21 -14.28 4.47 8.56
N LEU A 22 -15.29 5.19 8.03
CA LEU A 22 -16.44 5.65 8.82
C LEU A 22 -17.27 4.48 9.34
N LYS A 23 -17.56 3.50 8.49
CA LYS A 23 -18.37 2.33 8.85
C LYS A 23 -17.70 1.46 9.91
N THR A 24 -16.39 1.27 9.82
CA THR A 24 -15.64 0.35 10.70
C THR A 24 -14.94 1.06 11.86
N SER A 25 -15.03 2.39 11.95
CA SER A 25 -14.25 3.23 12.87
C SER A 25 -12.75 2.93 12.84
N SER A 26 -12.26 2.41 11.71
CA SER A 26 -10.86 2.10 11.51
C SER A 26 -10.22 3.17 10.63
N LYS A 27 -8.92 3.39 10.80
CA LYS A 27 -8.16 4.34 9.97
C LYS A 27 -7.08 3.62 9.21
N PHE A 28 -6.83 4.03 7.98
CA PHE A 28 -5.82 3.46 7.11
C PHE A 28 -4.71 4.47 6.82
N ILE A 29 -3.49 3.95 6.70
CA ILE A 29 -2.32 4.73 6.30
C ILE A 29 -1.69 4.10 5.06
N VAL A 30 -1.15 4.94 4.17
CA VAL A 30 -0.41 4.43 3.00
C VAL A 30 0.84 3.73 3.51
N PHE A 31 0.94 2.43 3.23
CA PHE A 31 2.12 1.66 3.57
C PHE A 31 3.16 1.71 2.45
N LYS A 32 2.74 1.43 1.22
CA LYS A 32 3.62 1.43 0.04
C LYS A 32 2.85 1.97 -1.16
N LYS A 33 3.51 2.79 -1.97
CA LYS A 33 3.03 3.26 -3.26
C LYS A 33 4.15 3.08 -4.27
N ASP A 34 3.85 2.47 -5.42
CA ASP A 34 4.78 2.43 -6.53
C ASP A 34 4.82 3.78 -7.25
N ASN A 35 5.99 4.16 -7.78
CA ASN A 35 6.23 5.51 -8.33
C ASN A 35 5.33 5.86 -9.53
N LEU A 36 4.96 4.84 -10.31
CA LEU A 36 4.11 4.98 -11.49
C LEU A 36 2.61 5.00 -11.15
N PHE A 37 2.21 4.70 -9.91
CA PHE A 37 0.79 4.69 -9.53
C PHE A 37 0.17 6.10 -9.64
N GLY A 38 -0.84 6.22 -10.50
CA GLY A 38 -1.60 7.46 -10.74
C GLY A 38 -0.93 8.42 -11.74
N LYS A 39 0.12 7.98 -12.43
CA LYS A 39 0.77 8.76 -13.48
C LYS A 39 0.33 8.23 -14.84
N GLU A 40 -0.87 8.61 -15.27
CA GLU A 40 -1.43 8.23 -16.57
C GLU A 40 -0.95 9.17 -17.68
N ASN A 41 -0.85 10.46 -17.35
CA ASN A 41 -0.41 11.50 -18.28
C ASN A 41 1.12 11.55 -18.33
N GLY A 42 1.69 11.43 -19.54
CA GLY A 42 3.14 11.47 -19.75
C GLY A 42 3.84 10.13 -19.51
N LEU A 43 3.13 9.02 -19.63
CA LEU A 43 3.74 7.70 -19.64
C LEU A 43 4.62 7.53 -20.86
N ASP A 44 5.93 7.59 -20.64
CA ASP A 44 6.88 7.06 -21.60
C ASP A 44 6.80 5.53 -21.54
N LEU A 45 6.04 4.96 -22.47
CA LEU A 45 5.79 3.52 -22.58
C LEU A 45 7.09 2.72 -22.65
N GLN A 46 8.19 3.34 -23.08
CA GLN A 46 9.51 2.71 -23.18
C GLN A 46 10.14 2.41 -21.80
N ASN A 47 9.76 3.16 -20.76
CA ASN A 47 10.29 2.99 -19.41
C ASN A 47 9.43 2.10 -18.51
N ILE A 48 8.33 1.57 -19.05
CA ILE A 48 7.43 0.68 -18.32
C ILE A 48 8.01 -0.73 -18.36
N THR A 49 8.56 -1.18 -17.24
CA THR A 49 9.07 -2.55 -17.07
C THR A 49 7.96 -3.60 -16.84
N SER A 50 6.70 -3.20 -16.94
CA SER A 50 5.56 -4.08 -16.64
C SER A 50 5.12 -4.84 -17.88
N ASP A 51 5.07 -6.17 -17.77
CA ASP A 51 4.61 -7.03 -18.87
C ASP A 51 3.16 -6.73 -19.28
N VAL A 52 2.92 -6.79 -20.58
CA VAL A 52 1.57 -6.86 -21.15
C VAL A 52 0.96 -8.22 -20.81
N ARG A 53 -0.27 -8.19 -20.29
CA ARG A 53 -1.02 -9.37 -19.86
C ARG A 53 -2.39 -9.39 -20.50
N TRP A 54 -2.90 -10.60 -20.67
CA TRP A 54 -4.24 -10.84 -21.20
C TRP A 54 -5.21 -11.41 -20.16
N ARG A 55 -4.66 -11.87 -19.03
CA ARG A 55 -5.41 -12.35 -17.87
C ARG A 55 -4.57 -12.16 -16.63
N ASP A 56 -5.23 -12.13 -15.48
CA ASP A 56 -4.54 -12.08 -14.21
C ASP A 56 -4.11 -13.48 -13.77
N THR A 57 -2.83 -13.62 -13.41
CA THR A 57 -2.25 -14.87 -12.90
C THR A 57 -1.74 -14.73 -11.47
N GLN A 58 -1.80 -13.52 -10.90
CA GLN A 58 -1.29 -13.26 -9.56
C GLN A 58 -2.24 -13.85 -8.51
N LYS A 59 -1.73 -14.69 -7.61
CA LYS A 59 -2.53 -15.28 -6.51
C LYS A 59 -3.12 -14.23 -5.55
N ASP A 60 -2.42 -13.11 -5.41
CA ASP A 60 -2.85 -11.97 -4.57
C ASP A 60 -3.88 -11.05 -5.23
N ALA A 61 -4.25 -11.30 -6.48
CA ALA A 61 -5.17 -10.49 -7.25
C ALA A 61 -6.61 -10.76 -6.85
N VAL A 62 -7.25 -9.79 -6.20
CA VAL A 62 -8.69 -9.87 -5.93
C VAL A 62 -9.31 -8.51 -6.24
N PRO A 63 -10.30 -8.42 -7.14
CA PRO A 63 -10.76 -9.47 -8.05
C PRO A 63 -9.74 -9.79 -9.14
N LEU A 64 -9.80 -11.01 -9.70
CA LEU A 64 -9.00 -11.42 -10.86
C LEU A 64 -9.56 -10.76 -12.12
N ILE A 65 -8.69 -10.34 -13.04
CA ILE A 65 -9.09 -9.89 -14.38
C ILE A 65 -9.22 -11.13 -15.28
N PRO A 66 -10.42 -11.44 -15.81
CA PRO A 66 -10.62 -12.55 -16.74
C PRO A 66 -9.97 -12.26 -18.10
N TYR A 67 -9.87 -13.30 -18.94
CA TYR A 67 -9.42 -13.14 -20.33
C TYR A 67 -10.57 -12.58 -21.18
N ASP A 68 -10.53 -11.29 -21.48
CA ASP A 68 -11.54 -10.54 -22.24
C ASP A 68 -11.06 -10.12 -23.63
N ARG A 69 -9.92 -10.68 -24.09
CA ARG A 69 -9.23 -10.29 -25.34
C ARG A 69 -8.81 -8.82 -25.38
N ILE A 70 -8.67 -8.16 -24.23
CA ILE A 70 -8.14 -6.81 -24.14
C ILE A 70 -6.81 -6.86 -23.38
N PRO A 71 -5.68 -6.50 -24.02
CA PRO A 71 -4.41 -6.47 -23.31
C PRO A 71 -4.41 -5.35 -22.26
N PHE A 72 -3.72 -5.62 -21.15
CA PHE A 72 -3.55 -4.68 -20.07
C PHE A 72 -2.17 -4.78 -19.44
N PHE A 73 -1.71 -3.71 -18.81
CA PHE A 73 -0.58 -3.79 -17.88
C PHE A 73 -0.97 -3.21 -16.52
N ILE A 74 -0.19 -3.57 -15.49
CA ILE A 74 -0.35 -3.03 -14.14
C ILE A 74 0.63 -1.89 -13.99
N LEU A 75 0.12 -0.66 -14.02
CA LEU A 75 0.95 0.54 -13.94
C LEU A 75 1.62 0.69 -12.58
N GLY A 76 0.94 0.29 -11.52
CA GLY A 76 1.52 0.32 -10.18
C GLY A 76 0.57 -0.22 -9.12
N LYS A 77 1.11 -0.45 -7.94
CA LYS A 77 0.37 -0.94 -6.77
C LYS A 77 0.43 0.10 -5.65
N LYS A 78 -0.67 0.20 -4.90
CA LYS A 78 -0.76 1.02 -3.69
C LYS A 78 -1.35 0.16 -2.58
N LYS A 79 -0.67 0.11 -1.44
CA LYS A 79 -1.07 -0.67 -0.27
C LYS A 79 -1.35 0.28 0.88
N TRP A 80 -2.50 0.12 1.50
CA TRP A 80 -2.86 0.77 2.74
C TRP A 80 -2.93 -0.28 3.85
N ASP A 81 -2.36 0.08 4.99
CA ASP A 81 -2.42 -0.72 6.20
C ASP A 81 -3.31 -0.03 7.22
N CYS A 82 -3.94 -0.82 8.09
CA CYS A 82 -4.59 -0.26 9.26
C CYS A 82 -3.59 0.58 10.09
N HIS A 83 -4.05 1.73 10.60
CA HIS A 83 -3.29 2.58 11.50
C HIS A 83 -2.88 1.84 12.77
N GLN A 84 -3.66 0.85 13.21
CA GLN A 84 -3.32 -0.07 14.31
C GLN A 84 -2.61 -1.35 13.84
N GLY A 85 -2.07 -1.37 12.61
CA GLY A 85 -1.40 -2.52 12.00
C GLY A 85 -0.12 -2.96 12.70
N ARG A 86 0.67 -3.80 12.02
CA ARG A 86 1.94 -4.30 12.54
C ARG A 86 2.92 -3.17 12.83
N GLN A 87 3.57 -3.22 14.00
CA GLN A 87 4.73 -2.37 14.26
C GLN A 87 5.92 -2.88 13.44
N ARG A 88 6.38 -2.08 12.49
CA ARG A 88 7.44 -2.45 11.53
C ARG A 88 8.84 -2.09 12.04
N ASN A 89 8.96 -1.02 12.82
CA ASN A 89 10.24 -0.54 13.35
C ASN A 89 10.63 -1.19 14.69
N LYS A 90 10.20 -2.43 14.95
CA LYS A 90 10.45 -3.13 16.22
C LYS A 90 11.94 -3.22 16.55
N SER A 91 12.77 -3.57 15.57
CA SER A 91 14.23 -3.70 15.75
C SER A 91 14.90 -2.38 16.10
N SER A 92 14.51 -1.29 15.47
CA SER A 92 15.05 0.05 15.77
C SER A 92 14.64 0.54 17.16
N ILE A 93 13.40 0.25 17.57
CA ILE A 93 12.89 0.59 18.91
C ILE A 93 13.65 -0.22 19.97
N GLU A 94 13.79 -1.53 19.75
CA GLU A 94 14.52 -2.41 20.66
C GLU A 94 15.99 -1.99 20.80
N ARG A 95 16.65 -1.67 19.69
CA ARG A 95 18.03 -1.16 19.70
C ARG A 95 18.16 0.14 20.48
N ASN A 96 17.18 1.04 20.35
CA ASN A 96 17.18 2.29 21.11
C ASN A 96 16.90 2.06 22.59
N ARG A 97 16.03 1.11 22.95
CA ARG A 97 15.75 0.75 24.34
C ARG A 97 17.01 0.21 25.02
N LYS A 98 17.70 -0.75 24.40
CA LYS A 98 18.97 -1.30 24.90
C LYS A 98 20.04 -0.22 25.08
N ARG A 99 20.20 0.66 24.08
CA ARG A 99 21.13 1.79 24.19
C ARG A 99 20.81 2.74 25.34
N LEU A 100 19.53 2.90 25.70
CA LEU A 100 19.11 3.73 26.83
C LEU A 100 19.42 3.05 28.17
N GLU A 101 19.22 1.74 28.26
CA GLU A 101 19.56 0.92 29.43
C GLU A 101 21.08 0.83 29.66
N GLU A 102 21.88 0.83 28.60
CA GLU A 102 23.35 0.78 28.65
C GLU A 102 24.00 2.13 29.06
N THR A 103 23.29 3.25 28.91
CA THR A 103 23.76 4.58 29.33
C THR A 103 23.28 4.90 30.74
N GLY A 104 24.19 4.96 31.72
CA GLY A 104 23.89 5.33 33.10
C GLY A 104 23.37 6.77 33.26
N ASP A 105 22.86 7.08 34.45
CA ASP A 105 22.12 8.33 34.78
C ASP A 105 22.89 9.64 34.57
N HIS A 106 24.21 9.59 34.37
CA HIS A 106 25.09 10.77 34.30
C HIS A 106 25.55 11.15 32.88
N ASP A 107 25.00 10.54 31.85
CA ASP A 107 25.39 10.84 30.47
C ASP A 107 24.52 11.97 29.90
N PHE A 108 25.07 13.20 29.79
CA PHE A 108 24.41 14.41 29.24
C PHE A 108 24.21 14.34 27.71
N LYS A 109 23.91 13.17 27.16
CA LYS A 109 23.56 13.00 25.75
C LYS A 109 22.19 13.61 25.51
N LYS A 110 22.07 14.45 24.46
CA LYS A 110 20.78 15.02 24.02
C LYS A 110 19.75 13.89 23.88
N ARG A 111 18.84 13.77 24.85
CA ARG A 111 17.74 12.80 24.85
C ARG A 111 16.88 13.09 23.61
N ARG A 112 17.08 12.34 22.53
CA ARG A 112 16.26 12.51 21.32
C ARG A 112 14.87 11.99 21.61
N LYS A 113 13.88 12.90 21.50
CA LYS A 113 12.42 12.74 21.46
C LYS A 113 11.85 11.58 22.29
N GLN A 114 11.04 11.90 23.31
CA GLN A 114 10.16 10.92 23.98
C GLN A 114 9.45 10.05 22.94
N ILE A 115 9.89 8.80 22.82
CA ILE A 115 9.27 7.82 21.93
C ILE A 115 7.98 7.39 22.61
N GLN A 116 6.86 7.93 22.12
CA GLN A 116 5.53 7.54 22.61
C GLN A 116 5.31 6.05 22.39
N ILE A 117 4.72 5.37 23.38
CA ILE A 117 4.31 3.97 23.26
C ILE A 117 3.36 3.87 22.07
N THR A 118 3.70 2.97 21.14
CA THR A 118 2.98 2.87 19.86
C THR A 118 1.56 2.33 20.06
N LYS A 119 0.57 2.95 19.40
CA LYS A 119 -0.84 2.49 19.38
C LYS A 119 -1.07 1.28 18.46
N LYS A 120 -0.01 0.63 17.97
CA LYS A 120 -0.06 -0.47 17.00
C LYS A 120 -0.45 -1.77 17.70
N LYS A 121 -1.53 -2.42 17.23
CA LYS A 121 -2.07 -3.67 17.79
C LYS A 121 -1.89 -4.88 16.87
N ASN A 122 -1.03 -4.77 15.85
CA ASN A 122 -0.81 -5.85 14.88
C ASN A 122 -2.08 -6.23 14.09
N CYS A 123 -2.93 -5.25 13.79
CA CYS A 123 -4.10 -5.46 12.94
C CYS A 123 -3.70 -6.00 11.54
N PRO A 124 -4.28 -7.12 11.08
CA PRO A 124 -3.92 -7.74 9.79
C PRO A 124 -4.60 -7.08 8.58
N VAL A 125 -5.55 -6.17 8.80
CA VAL A 125 -6.38 -5.58 7.73
C VAL A 125 -5.54 -4.70 6.82
N GLN A 126 -5.65 -4.97 5.51
CA GLN A 126 -4.93 -4.26 4.46
C GLN A 126 -5.86 -4.01 3.27
N ILE A 127 -5.70 -2.86 2.63
CA ILE A 127 -6.36 -2.54 1.37
C ILE A 127 -5.28 -2.50 0.29
N ARG A 128 -5.46 -3.32 -0.75
CA ARG A 128 -4.52 -3.44 -1.88
C ARG A 128 -5.20 -2.91 -3.12
N VAL A 129 -4.61 -1.89 -3.73
CA VAL A 129 -5.13 -1.23 -4.94
C VAL A 129 -4.12 -1.42 -6.05
N ARG A 130 -4.62 -1.79 -7.24
CA ARG A 130 -3.81 -1.97 -8.45
C ARG A 130 -4.32 -1.00 -9.49
N HIS A 131 -3.41 -0.18 -10.02
CA HIS A 131 -3.71 0.68 -11.16
C HIS A 131 -3.49 -0.16 -12.42
N ILE A 132 -4.58 -0.40 -13.16
CA ILE A 132 -4.57 -1.19 -14.39
C ILE A 132 -4.92 -0.27 -15.55
N VAL A 133 -4.15 -0.38 -16.63
CA VAL A 133 -4.42 0.32 -17.89
C VAL A 133 -4.75 -0.73 -18.94
N LYS A 134 -5.93 -0.63 -19.54
CA LYS A 134 -6.42 -1.52 -20.61
C LYS A 134 -6.30 -0.84 -21.97
N PHE A 135 -6.04 -1.62 -23.01
CA PHE A 135 -5.91 -1.16 -24.40
C PHE A 135 -7.02 -1.75 -25.28
N PRO A 136 -8.25 -1.19 -25.23
CA PRO A 136 -9.39 -1.78 -25.93
C PRO A 136 -9.27 -1.72 -27.46
N TYR A 137 -8.52 -0.75 -27.99
CA TYR A 137 -8.34 -0.56 -29.43
C TYR A 137 -7.13 -1.32 -30.01
N PHE A 138 -6.45 -2.12 -29.20
CA PHE A 138 -5.36 -2.96 -29.69
C PHE A 138 -5.96 -4.07 -30.55
N LYS A 139 -5.77 -3.98 -31.86
CA LYS A 139 -6.12 -5.05 -32.80
C LYS A 139 -4.99 -6.09 -32.75
N VAL A 140 -5.34 -7.33 -32.41
CA VAL A 140 -4.48 -8.52 -32.57
C VAL A 140 -4.46 -8.92 -34.02
#